data_AF-A0A2E1X373-F1
#
_entry.id   AF-A0A2E1X373-F1
#
_cell.length_a   1.000
_cell.length_b   1.000
_cell.length_c   1.000
_cell.angle_alpha   90.00
_cell.angle_beta   90.00
_cell.angle_gamma   90.00
#
_symmetry.space_group_name_H-M   'P 1'
#
loop_
_entity.id
_entity.type
_entity.pdbx_description
1 polymer ?
#
loop_
_entity_poly.entity_id
_entity_poly.type
_entity_poly.pdbx_seq_one_letter_code
_entity_poly.pdbx_strand_id
1 'polypeptide(L)'
;MTVQDQPSESRGSVNRWIDRYRADHNHPLNHLTHFVGIPAIVVSLVVVFFDWKWGVGLFVGGWILQFVGHGIEGNKPSFMKDPRFLLVGPLFIIQEGFRKLTGHNRSSADKD
;
A
#
# COMPACT_ATOMS: atom_id res chain seq x y z
N MET A 1 -56.37 7.57 -13.22
CA MET A 1 -55.02 7.45 -13.80
C MET A 1 -54.14 6.74 -12.79
N THR A 2 -54.04 5.42 -12.88
CA THR A 2 -53.22 4.59 -12.00
C THR A 2 -51.79 4.58 -12.53
N VAL A 3 -50.85 5.06 -11.70
CA VAL A 3 -49.41 4.86 -11.88
C VAL A 3 -49.18 3.35 -11.90
N GLN A 4 -48.82 2.80 -13.06
CA GLN A 4 -48.47 1.39 -13.18
C GLN A 4 -47.14 1.13 -12.45
N ASP A 5 -47.20 0.37 -11.37
CA ASP A 5 -46.05 -0.37 -10.82
C ASP A 5 -45.43 -1.20 -11.95
N GLN A 6 -44.21 -0.85 -12.36
CA GLN A 6 -43.41 -1.69 -13.23
C GLN A 6 -42.74 -2.78 -12.37
N PRO A 7 -42.85 -4.06 -12.74
CA PRO A 7 -42.28 -5.16 -11.96
C PRO A 7 -40.76 -5.02 -11.87
N SER A 8 -40.21 -5.36 -10.71
CA SER A 8 -38.84 -5.13 -10.23
C SER A 8 -37.70 -5.78 -11.03
N GLU A 9 -37.94 -6.26 -12.26
CA GLU A 9 -36.96 -6.94 -13.11
C GLU A 9 -36.22 -6.01 -14.10
N SER A 10 -36.75 -4.82 -14.40
CA SER A 10 -36.16 -3.89 -15.40
C SER A 10 -34.96 -3.06 -14.90
N ARG A 11 -34.64 -3.08 -13.59
CA ARG A 11 -33.33 -2.61 -13.10
C ARG A 11 -32.35 -3.79 -13.22
N GLY A 12 -31.85 -4.01 -14.43
CA GLY A 12 -31.15 -5.24 -14.83
C GLY A 12 -30.02 -5.71 -13.89
N SER A 13 -29.63 -6.98 -14.02
CA SER A 13 -28.54 -7.62 -13.25
C SER A 13 -27.26 -6.77 -13.17
N VAL A 14 -26.98 -6.03 -14.23
CA VAL A 14 -25.86 -5.07 -14.35
C VAL A 14 -25.97 -3.95 -13.31
N ASN A 15 -27.16 -3.35 -13.12
CA ASN A 15 -27.35 -2.30 -12.11
C ASN A 15 -27.19 -2.87 -10.70
N ARG A 16 -27.72 -4.07 -10.43
CA ARG A 16 -27.52 -4.75 -9.13
C ARG A 16 -26.06 -5.11 -8.87
N TRP A 17 -25.30 -5.47 -9.91
CA TRP A 17 -23.87 -5.73 -9.83
C TRP A 17 -23.08 -4.43 -9.62
N ILE A 18 -23.44 -3.33 -10.30
CA ILE A 18 -22.86 -1.99 -10.09
C ILE A 18 -23.13 -1.48 -8.67
N ASP A 19 -24.34 -1.67 -8.15
CA ASP A 19 -24.72 -1.24 -6.79
C ASP A 19 -23.94 -2.02 -5.73
N ARG A 20 -23.73 -3.32 -5.94
CA ARG A 20 -22.96 -4.18 -5.04
C ARG A 20 -21.45 -3.90 -5.12
N TYR A 21 -20.94 -3.64 -6.33
CA TYR A 21 -19.56 -3.19 -6.54
C TYR A 21 -19.28 -1.84 -5.87
N ARG A 22 -20.21 -0.87 -5.98
CA ARG A 22 -20.11 0.44 -5.30
C ARG A 22 -20.23 0.32 -3.79
N ALA A 23 -20.99 -0.65 -3.28
CA ALA A 23 -21.12 -0.93 -1.86
C ALA A 23 -19.85 -1.58 -1.27
N ASP A 24 -19.14 -2.39 -2.05
CA ASP A 24 -17.99 -3.17 -1.56
C ASP A 24 -16.62 -2.47 -1.75
N HIS A 25 -16.50 -1.42 -2.56
CA HIS A 25 -15.19 -0.87 -2.97
C HIS A 25 -15.08 0.66 -2.83
N ASN A 26 -15.22 1.19 -1.61
CA ASN A 26 -15.04 2.64 -1.38
C ASN A 26 -14.72 3.00 0.07
N HIS A 27 -14.28 2.09 0.93
CA HIS A 27 -14.19 2.45 2.35
C HIS A 27 -13.07 3.50 2.56
N PRO A 28 -13.41 4.76 2.90
CA PRO A 28 -12.44 5.85 2.91
C PRO A 28 -11.34 5.62 3.94
N LEU A 29 -11.62 4.84 5.00
CA LEU A 29 -10.62 4.50 6.00
C LEU A 29 -9.49 3.62 5.45
N ASN A 30 -9.77 2.66 4.57
CA ASN A 30 -8.71 1.84 4.00
C ASN A 30 -7.79 2.74 3.15
N HIS A 31 -8.37 3.54 2.26
CA HIS A 31 -7.60 4.51 1.47
C HIS A 31 -6.79 5.49 2.32
N LEU A 32 -7.35 5.99 3.42
CA LEU A 32 -6.64 6.90 4.34
C LEU A 32 -5.47 6.21 5.03
N THR A 33 -5.66 4.98 5.52
CA THR A 33 -4.57 4.22 6.16
C THR A 33 -3.44 3.89 5.19
N HIS A 34 -3.74 3.66 3.91
CA HIS A 34 -2.72 3.51 2.87
C HIS A 34 -2.02 4.83 2.54
N PHE A 35 -2.79 5.91 2.41
CA PHE A 35 -2.27 7.24 2.12
C PHE A 35 -1.30 7.74 3.21
N VAL A 36 -1.52 7.36 4.47
CA VAL A 36 -0.61 7.68 5.59
C VAL A 36 0.48 6.62 5.75
N GLY A 37 0.12 5.35 5.63
CA GLY A 37 1.01 4.22 5.89
C GLY A 37 2.14 4.09 4.86
N ILE A 38 1.86 4.29 3.57
CA ILE A 38 2.88 4.19 2.51
C ILE A 38 3.96 5.28 2.68
N PRO A 39 3.62 6.58 2.82
CA PRO A 39 4.63 7.60 3.12
C PRO A 39 5.39 7.34 4.41
N ALA A 40 4.71 6.87 5.48
CA ALA A 40 5.38 6.54 6.73
C ALA A 40 6.43 5.43 6.54
N ILE A 41 6.10 4.37 5.78
CA ILE A 41 7.06 3.33 5.42
C ILE A 41 8.21 3.91 4.59
N VAL A 42 7.94 4.72 3.56
CA VAL A 42 8.99 5.32 2.72
C VAL A 42 9.94 6.20 3.54
N VAL A 43 9.39 7.07 4.40
CA VAL A 43 10.17 7.92 5.31
C VAL A 43 10.99 7.08 6.28
N SER A 44 10.42 6.00 6.81
CA SER A 44 11.11 5.12 7.76
C SER A 44 12.40 4.51 7.19
N LEU A 45 12.44 4.23 5.88
CA LEU A 45 13.63 3.70 5.20
C LEU A 45 14.78 4.70 5.20
N VAL A 46 14.50 6.00 5.24
CA VAL A 46 15.53 7.04 5.37
C VAL A 46 15.90 7.23 6.83
N VAL A 47 14.89 7.34 7.71
CA VAL A 47 15.08 7.63 9.15
C VAL A 47 15.90 6.55 9.85
N VAL A 48 15.78 5.28 9.46
CA VAL A 48 16.51 4.17 10.10
C VAL A 48 18.03 4.34 10.09
N PHE A 49 18.58 5.10 9.14
CA PHE A 49 20.01 5.39 9.05
C PHE A 49 20.48 6.51 10.00
N PHE A 50 19.56 7.31 10.52
CA PHE A 50 19.84 8.40 11.46
C PHE A 50 19.42 8.03 12.88
N ASP A 51 18.25 7.41 13.03
CA ASP A 51 17.76 6.84 14.29
C ASP A 51 16.98 5.55 14.01
N TRP A 52 17.60 4.42 14.34
CA TRP A 52 17.05 3.11 14.07
C TRP A 52 15.77 2.82 14.87
N LYS A 53 15.57 3.43 16.05
CA LYS A 53 14.36 3.22 16.86
C LYS A 53 13.15 3.86 16.18
N TRP A 54 13.31 5.10 15.71
CA TRP A 54 12.27 5.80 14.96
C TRP A 54 12.03 5.17 13.58
N GLY A 55 13.09 4.75 12.89
CA GLY A 55 12.96 4.03 11.63
C GLY A 55 12.16 2.73 11.77
N VAL A 56 12.52 1.88 12.73
CA VAL A 56 11.78 0.63 12.98
C VAL A 56 10.35 0.93 13.45
N GLY A 57 10.15 1.91 14.32
CA GLY A 57 8.82 2.29 14.82
C GLY A 57 7.88 2.77 13.72
N LEU A 58 8.35 3.66 12.83
CA LEU A 58 7.57 4.16 11.69
C LEU A 58 7.29 3.06 10.67
N PHE A 59 8.25 2.17 10.43
CA PHE A 59 8.08 1.03 9.52
C PHE A 59 6.98 0.09 10.01
N VAL A 60 7.11 -0.40 11.26
CA VAL A 60 6.13 -1.32 11.86
C VAL A 60 4.77 -0.63 12.03
N GLY A 61 4.74 0.62 12.50
CA GLY A 61 3.51 1.38 12.65
C GLY A 61 2.79 1.63 11.32
N GLY A 62 3.53 1.96 10.26
CA GLY A 62 2.98 2.15 8.91
C GLY A 62 2.38 0.87 8.33
N TRP A 63 2.98 -0.29 8.60
CA TRP A 63 2.39 -1.59 8.25
C TRP A 63 1.11 -1.86 9.06
N ILE A 64 1.16 -1.74 10.39
CA ILE A 64 -0.01 -1.97 11.26
C ILE A 64 -1.19 -1.11 10.81
N LEU A 65 -0.95 0.17 10.51
CA LEU A 65 -1.99 1.09 10.04
C LEU A 65 -2.68 0.57 8.76
N GLN A 66 -1.91 0.13 7.76
CA GLN A 66 -2.43 -0.44 6.51
C GLN A 66 -3.19 -1.75 6.75
N PHE A 67 -2.69 -2.60 7.64
CA PHE A 67 -3.38 -3.84 8.02
C PHE A 67 -4.72 -3.57 8.71
N VAL A 68 -4.78 -2.56 9.58
CA VAL A 68 -6.02 -2.14 10.24
C VAL A 68 -7.04 -1.65 9.22
N GLY A 69 -6.63 -0.83 8.24
CA GLY A 69 -7.51 -0.41 7.15
C GLY A 69 -8.10 -1.57 6.36
N HIS A 70 -7.26 -2.56 6.03
CA HIS A 70 -7.71 -3.78 5.38
C HIS A 70 -8.60 -4.67 6.25
N GLY A 71 -8.31 -4.77 7.56
CA GLY A 71 -9.09 -5.55 8.51
C GLY A 71 -10.50 -4.98 8.72
N ILE A 72 -10.64 -3.65 8.69
CA ILE A 72 -11.95 -2.98 8.78
C ILE A 72 -12.79 -3.23 7.51
N GLU A 73 -12.16 -3.25 6.33
CA GLU A 73 -12.86 -3.49 5.06
C GLU A 73 -13.07 -4.99 4.74
N GLY A 74 -12.42 -5.89 5.47
CA GLY A 74 -12.50 -7.35 5.25
C GLY A 74 -11.75 -7.85 4.00
N ASN A 75 -11.09 -6.95 3.27
CA ASN A 75 -10.34 -7.25 2.06
C ASN A 75 -8.92 -7.70 2.37
N LYS A 76 -8.47 -8.80 1.75
CA LYS A 76 -7.11 -9.30 1.94
C LYS A 76 -6.08 -8.30 1.38
N PRO A 77 -5.06 -7.92 2.17
CA PRO A 77 -4.00 -7.02 1.73
C PRO A 77 -3.20 -7.64 0.57
N SER A 78 -2.73 -6.80 -0.36
CA SER A 78 -2.10 -7.26 -1.62
C SER A 78 -0.81 -8.07 -1.40
N PHE A 79 -0.06 -7.87 -0.31
CA PHE A 79 1.12 -8.69 -0.03
C PHE A 79 0.77 -10.17 0.24
N MET A 80 -0.44 -10.46 0.75
CA MET A 80 -0.89 -11.85 0.94
C MET A 80 -1.17 -12.54 -0.39
N LYS A 81 -1.43 -11.76 -1.45
CA LYS A 81 -1.66 -12.27 -2.80
C LYS A 81 -0.34 -12.53 -3.52
N ASP A 82 0.68 -11.73 -3.23
CA ASP A 82 2.02 -11.91 -3.79
C ASP A 82 3.12 -11.54 -2.77
N PRO A 83 3.85 -12.54 -2.21
CA PRO A 83 4.96 -12.31 -1.30
C PRO A 83 6.13 -11.50 -1.89
N ARG A 84 6.22 -11.35 -3.22
CA ARG A 84 7.29 -10.56 -3.87
C ARG A 84 7.29 -9.10 -3.42
N PHE A 85 6.15 -8.56 -3.01
CA PHE A 85 6.07 -7.21 -2.45
C PHE A 85 6.86 -7.04 -1.13
N LEU A 86 7.07 -8.12 -0.36
CA LEU A 86 7.92 -8.09 0.84
C LEU A 86 9.41 -8.06 0.49
N LEU A 87 9.82 -8.54 -0.69
CA LEU A 87 11.23 -8.67 -1.08
C LEU A 87 11.87 -7.35 -1.51
N VAL A 88 11.07 -6.34 -1.87
CA VAL A 88 11.58 -5.02 -2.29
C VAL A 88 12.41 -4.37 -1.18
N GLY A 89 11.96 -4.46 0.08
CA GLY A 89 12.67 -3.92 1.25
C GLY A 89 14.03 -4.60 1.53
N PRO A 90 14.07 -5.93 1.67
CA PRO A 90 15.32 -6.68 1.83
C PRO A 90 16.31 -6.48 0.69
N LEU A 91 15.84 -6.46 -0.57
CA LEU A 91 16.70 -6.22 -1.73
C LEU A 91 17.35 -4.83 -1.67
N PHE A 92 16.63 -3.80 -1.24
CA PHE A 92 17.18 -2.46 -1.06
C PHE A 92 18.31 -2.44 -0.01
N ILE A 93 18.13 -3.09 1.15
CA ILE A 93 19.16 -3.14 2.20
C ILE A 93 20.39 -3.94 1.74
N ILE A 94 20.17 -5.06 1.04
CA ILE A 94 21.27 -5.85 0.46
C ILE A 94 22.03 -5.02 -0.56
N GLN A 95 21.34 -4.32 -1.47
CA GLN A 95 21.98 -3.45 -2.47
C GLN A 95 22.73 -2.28 -1.83
N GLU A 96 22.13 -1.59 -0.87
CA GLU A 96 22.74 -0.43 -0.22
C GLU A 96 23.93 -0.83 0.68
N GLY A 97 23.80 -1.95 1.40
CA GLY A 97 24.89 -2.53 2.17
C GLY A 97 26.03 -3.00 1.27
N PHE A 98 25.72 -3.69 0.17
CA PHE A 98 26.71 -4.10 -0.82
C PHE A 98 27.41 -2.90 -1.46
N ARG A 99 26.69 -1.83 -1.82
CA ARG A 99 27.23 -0.59 -2.39
C ARG A 99 28.21 0.11 -1.45
N LYS A 100 27.90 0.15 -0.14
CA LYS A 100 28.82 0.70 0.87
C LYS A 100 30.04 -0.19 1.10
N LEU A 101 29.87 -1.51 1.08
CA LEU A 101 30.95 -2.48 1.27
C LEU A 101 31.90 -2.58 0.08
N THR A 102 31.39 -2.49 -1.16
CA THR A 102 32.21 -2.50 -2.38
C THR A 102 32.85 -1.15 -2.69
N GLY A 103 32.55 -0.11 -1.91
CA GLY A 103 33.21 1.19 -2.04
C GLY A 103 33.08 1.78 -3.45
N HIS A 104 31.93 1.61 -4.11
CA HIS A 104 31.72 2.20 -5.44
C HIS A 104 31.47 3.72 -5.30
N ASN A 105 32.54 4.44 -4.95
CA ASN A 105 32.67 5.85 -5.22
C ASN A 105 32.74 5.97 -6.74
N ARG A 106 31.80 6.68 -7.38
CA ARG A 106 32.10 7.30 -8.67
C ARG A 106 33.17 8.36 -8.41
N SER A 107 34.41 7.92 -8.34
CA SER A 107 35.56 8.80 -8.46
C SER A 107 35.73 9.10 -9.93
N SER A 108 35.49 10.37 -10.27
CA SER A 108 36.20 11.13 -11.30
C SER A 108 36.79 10.32 -12.47
N ALA A 109 35.98 10.16 -13.52
CA ALA A 109 36.45 10.12 -14.91
C ALA A 109 35.29 10.75 -15.69
N ASP A 110 35.26 12.08 -15.83
CA ASP A 110 36.01 12.71 -16.92
C ASP A 110 36.39 14.15 -16.53
N LYS A 111 37.69 14.39 -16.38
CA LYS A 111 38.29 15.66 -16.73
C LYS A 111 39.03 15.38 -18.02
N ASP A 112 38.49 15.85 -19.14
CA ASP A 112 39.14 16.66 -20.16
C ASP A 112 38.07 17.28 -21.09
#